data_AF-A0A348S181-F1
#
_entry.id   AF-A0A348S181-F1
#
_cell.length_a   1.000
_cell.length_b   1.000
_cell.length_c   1.000
_cell.angle_alpha   90.00
_cell.angle_beta   90.00
_cell.angle_gamma   90.00
#
_symmetry.space_group_name_H-M   'P 1'
#
loop_
_entity.id
_entity.type
_entity.pdbx_description
1 polymer ?
#
loop_
_entity_poly.entity_id
_entity_poly.type
_entity_poly.pdbx_seq_one_letter_code
_entity_poly.pdbx_strand_id
1 'polypeptide(L)'
;MKHQNTTGQSGLGLFALCLLFGVWMVQGQSCEEGKSSPSPENVSEPLRTGATYTLQPSAIRIPAGGIWQQLNVSKVSTEGFHTDLSDHVKFVSRNKELFYQKEDHWIAAKEGITVIEVIGSSNDLIGQIQVNILPAPSDLTPNFIDHIQPILTKSGCNNGACHAKPGGRNGFELSVFGFDPDSDYQEIVYEGRGRRVFPASAEQSLLLMKPTLKTPHEGGKQLEEDSAFYQTLVKWIHQGMPFIQEGAPKLTSIEINPSGGRLLKNTAFQLQVIAHYDNESMRDITHLAEYQSTDKDLLEVSHDGQTQSLDRDGQAVVIARFSGLIAESRWIIPRINSTKELTKELFANLTTENFIDTHANTYLEKLGYLPSELCTDSEFVRRSALDATGCLPTVEETREFLSDPSPDKRKRWIKDLLSHRWIGDYWANKWTDLLRPNPDRAG
;
A
#
# COMPACT_ATOMS: atom_id res chain seq x y z
N MET A 1 -41.32 -31.52 -44.67
CA MET A 1 -42.72 -31.79 -45.05
C MET A 1 -43.53 -30.54 -44.75
N LYS A 2 -44.09 -29.91 -45.80
CA LYS A 2 -45.31 -29.05 -45.93
C LYS A 2 -45.77 -28.25 -44.68
N HIS A 3 -46.07 -26.94 -44.69
CA HIS A 3 -46.68 -26.01 -45.67
C HIS A 3 -46.23 -24.55 -45.32
N GLN A 4 -45.72 -23.70 -46.23
CA GLN A 4 -46.41 -22.80 -47.20
C GLN A 4 -47.57 -21.96 -46.61
N ASN A 5 -47.34 -20.64 -46.41
CA ASN A 5 -47.80 -19.49 -47.24
C ASN A 5 -49.22 -19.00 -46.85
N THR A 6 -49.58 -17.71 -46.72
CA THR A 6 -49.23 -16.51 -47.52
C THR A 6 -49.85 -15.24 -46.89
N THR A 7 -49.16 -14.08 -47.09
CA THR A 7 -49.66 -12.69 -47.38
C THR A 7 -50.64 -11.98 -46.41
N GLY A 8 -50.57 -10.67 -46.12
CA GLY A 8 -49.75 -9.55 -46.61
C GLY A 8 -50.46 -8.19 -46.39
N GLN A 9 -49.68 -7.11 -46.25
CA GLN A 9 -50.01 -5.65 -46.31
C GLN A 9 -50.85 -5.06 -45.15
N SER A 10 -50.69 -3.81 -44.68
CA SER A 10 -49.75 -2.67 -44.86
C SER A 10 -50.21 -1.55 -43.91
N GLY A 11 -49.33 -0.68 -43.39
CA GLY A 11 -49.75 0.61 -42.81
C GLY A 11 -48.79 1.26 -41.82
N LEU A 12 -48.22 2.41 -42.20
CA LEU A 12 -47.30 3.27 -41.45
C LEU A 12 -47.91 3.94 -40.20
N GLY A 13 -47.07 4.29 -39.23
CA GLY A 13 -47.41 5.26 -38.18
C GLY A 13 -46.24 5.60 -37.24
N LEU A 14 -45.64 6.78 -37.43
CA LEU A 14 -44.72 7.47 -36.52
C LEU A 14 -45.21 7.47 -35.07
N PHE A 15 -44.29 7.32 -34.10
CA PHE A 15 -44.47 7.91 -32.76
C PHE A 15 -43.18 8.55 -32.26
N ALA A 16 -43.25 9.87 -32.13
CA ALA A 16 -42.34 10.70 -31.35
C ALA A 16 -42.69 10.60 -29.86
N LEU A 17 -41.70 10.69 -28.97
CA LEU A 17 -41.95 11.02 -27.57
C LEU A 17 -40.93 12.06 -27.10
N CYS A 18 -41.42 13.28 -26.90
CA CYS A 18 -40.74 14.35 -26.20
C CYS A 18 -41.01 14.28 -24.69
N LEU A 19 -40.01 14.76 -23.95
CA LEU A 19 -39.91 15.08 -22.52
C LEU A 19 -41.11 15.84 -21.92
N LEU A 20 -41.32 15.70 -20.61
CA LEU A 20 -41.54 16.83 -19.68
C LEU A 20 -41.36 16.43 -18.20
N PHE A 21 -40.87 17.44 -17.45
CA PHE A 21 -40.36 17.48 -16.09
C PHE A 21 -41.41 17.38 -14.96
N GLY A 22 -40.96 17.02 -13.75
CA GLY A 22 -41.67 17.24 -12.49
C GLY A 22 -40.73 17.37 -11.29
N VAL A 23 -40.56 18.62 -10.81
CA VAL A 23 -39.84 19.05 -9.60
C VAL A 23 -40.80 19.03 -8.40
N TRP A 24 -40.37 18.58 -7.22
CA TRP A 24 -41.05 18.89 -5.94
C TRP A 24 -40.04 19.27 -4.84
N MET A 25 -40.16 20.50 -4.33
CA MET A 25 -39.62 21.01 -3.06
C MET A 25 -40.70 20.90 -1.98
N VAL A 26 -40.33 20.57 -0.74
CA VAL A 26 -41.04 21.03 0.49
C VAL A 26 -40.02 21.22 1.63
N GLN A 27 -39.93 22.46 2.17
CA GLN A 27 -39.46 22.84 3.52
C GLN A 27 -40.70 22.84 4.46
N GLY A 28 -40.72 22.68 5.79
CA GLY A 28 -39.76 22.58 6.90
C GLY A 28 -40.54 22.69 8.25
N GLN A 29 -39.83 22.59 9.39
CA GLN A 29 -40.13 23.01 10.79
C GLN A 29 -40.64 22.03 11.89
N SER A 30 -39.68 21.64 12.77
CA SER A 30 -39.49 21.87 14.24
C SER A 30 -40.39 21.33 15.39
N CYS A 31 -39.67 20.98 16.49
CA CYS A 31 -40.01 20.78 17.94
C CYS A 31 -40.53 19.38 18.38
N GLU A 32 -40.16 18.74 19.51
CA GLU A 32 -39.31 19.03 20.68
C GLU A 32 -39.05 17.72 21.49
N GLU A 33 -37.95 17.73 22.24
CA GLU A 33 -37.43 16.94 23.40
C GLU A 33 -38.12 15.70 24.02
N GLY A 34 -37.29 14.71 24.41
CA GLY A 34 -37.47 14.02 25.70
C GLY A 34 -36.81 12.64 25.93
N LYS A 35 -35.66 12.65 26.64
CA LYS A 35 -35.12 11.67 27.62
C LYS A 35 -34.12 10.58 27.19
N SER A 36 -32.87 10.88 27.57
CA SER A 36 -31.66 10.08 27.71
C SER A 36 -31.62 9.16 28.95
N SER A 37 -30.86 8.07 28.87
CA SER A 37 -30.28 7.32 30.00
C SER A 37 -28.79 7.03 29.74
N PRO A 38 -27.96 6.82 30.79
CA PRO A 38 -26.66 7.47 30.92
C PRO A 38 -25.48 6.65 30.37
N SER A 39 -24.49 7.39 29.87
CA SER A 39 -23.13 6.95 29.53
C SER A 39 -22.26 6.80 30.79
N PRO A 40 -21.38 5.79 30.90
CA PRO A 40 -20.35 5.78 31.92
C PRO A 40 -19.24 6.78 31.57
N GLU A 41 -19.12 7.82 32.39
CA GLU A 41 -18.01 8.77 32.43
C GLU A 41 -16.73 8.09 32.91
N ASN A 42 -15.68 8.14 32.09
CA ASN A 42 -14.35 8.58 32.48
C ASN A 42 -13.49 8.69 31.21
N VAL A 43 -13.59 9.82 30.53
CA VAL A 43 -12.64 10.21 29.48
C VAL A 43 -11.66 11.16 30.13
N SER A 44 -10.43 10.69 30.32
CA SER A 44 -9.30 11.52 30.70
C SER A 44 -9.12 12.67 29.69
N GLU A 45 -9.17 13.90 30.18
CA GLU A 45 -8.79 15.09 29.39
C GLU A 45 -7.34 14.96 28.88
N PRO A 46 -7.06 15.26 27.61
CA PRO A 46 -5.68 15.29 27.14
C PRO A 46 -5.02 16.60 27.59
N LEU A 47 -3.92 16.46 28.33
CA LEU A 47 -2.95 17.54 28.54
C LEU A 47 -2.48 18.05 27.17
N ARG A 48 -2.85 19.29 26.83
CA ARG A 48 -2.46 19.96 25.59
C ARG A 48 -1.02 20.46 25.68
N THR A 49 -0.10 19.77 25.02
CA THR A 49 1.23 20.30 24.64
C THR A 49 1.59 19.88 23.21
N GLY A 50 1.23 20.71 22.22
CA GLY A 50 1.95 20.97 20.95
C GLY A 50 2.36 19.87 19.96
N ALA A 51 2.43 18.59 20.32
CA ALA A 51 2.81 17.48 19.44
C ALA A 51 1.94 16.26 19.75
N THR A 52 1.19 15.77 18.76
CA THR A 52 0.42 14.54 18.90
C THR A 52 1.34 13.36 18.64
N TYR A 53 1.67 12.61 19.70
CA TYR A 53 2.34 11.32 19.55
C TYR A 53 1.41 10.34 18.82
N THR A 54 1.97 9.55 17.92
CA THR A 54 1.28 8.45 17.26
C THR A 54 1.93 7.15 17.72
N LEU A 55 1.13 6.28 18.33
CA LEU A 55 1.55 4.94 18.75
C LEU A 55 1.13 3.93 17.69
N GLN A 56 2.05 3.08 17.27
CA GLN A 56 1.83 2.08 16.22
C GLN A 56 2.26 0.69 16.70
N PRO A 57 1.34 -0.31 16.67
CA PRO A 57 -0.08 -0.14 16.39
C PRO A 57 -0.81 0.63 17.51
N SER A 58 -2.02 1.12 17.21
CA SER A 58 -2.88 1.77 18.22
C SER A 58 -3.47 0.78 19.24
N ALA A 59 -3.61 -0.49 18.86
CA ALA A 59 -3.99 -1.60 19.72
C ALA A 59 -3.43 -2.90 19.14
N ILE A 60 -3.31 -3.94 19.97
CA ILE A 60 -2.85 -5.27 19.58
C ILE A 60 -3.96 -6.28 19.88
N ARG A 61 -4.27 -7.12 18.90
CA ARG A 61 -5.08 -8.33 19.06
C ARG A 61 -4.27 -9.52 18.59
N ILE A 62 -3.87 -10.39 19.51
CA ILE A 62 -2.89 -11.45 19.23
C ILE A 62 -3.32 -12.73 19.95
N PRO A 63 -3.23 -13.91 19.35
CA PRO A 63 -3.49 -15.15 20.08
C PRO A 63 -2.41 -15.45 21.13
N ALA A 64 -2.78 -16.13 22.21
CA ALA A 64 -1.81 -16.66 23.17
C ALA A 64 -0.83 -17.62 22.47
N GLY A 65 0.45 -17.53 22.83
CA GLY A 65 1.59 -18.12 22.12
C GLY A 65 2.14 -17.25 20.98
N GLY A 66 1.45 -16.16 20.61
CA GLY A 66 1.89 -15.24 19.57
C GLY A 66 3.09 -14.38 19.97
N ILE A 67 3.86 -13.98 18.96
CA ILE A 67 5.02 -13.10 19.07
C ILE A 67 4.72 -11.79 18.33
N TRP A 68 5.13 -10.67 18.92
CA TRP A 68 5.03 -9.34 18.34
C TRP A 68 6.41 -8.66 18.37
N GLN A 69 6.88 -8.10 17.26
CA GLN A 69 8.27 -7.65 17.16
C GLN A 69 8.44 -6.19 17.54
N GLN A 70 7.69 -5.30 16.90
CA GLN A 70 7.99 -3.88 16.94
C GLN A 70 6.84 -3.10 17.56
N LEU A 71 7.18 -2.08 18.34
CA LEU A 71 6.23 -1.05 18.77
C LEU A 71 6.88 0.28 18.40
N ASN A 72 6.18 1.07 17.61
CA ASN A 72 6.73 2.30 17.07
C ASN A 72 6.02 3.50 17.68
N VAL A 73 6.80 4.54 17.95
CA VAL A 73 6.28 5.84 18.39
C VAL A 73 6.82 6.88 17.47
N SER A 74 5.94 7.74 17.00
CA SER A 74 6.35 8.89 16.21
C SER A 74 5.65 10.16 16.66
N LYS A 75 6.18 11.28 16.19
CA LYS A 75 5.50 12.58 16.26
C LYS A 75 5.45 13.19 14.87
N VAL A 76 4.45 14.01 14.65
CA VAL A 76 4.39 14.93 13.50
C VAL A 76 4.57 16.34 14.03
N SER A 77 5.55 17.08 13.50
CA SER A 77 5.78 18.47 13.88
C SER A 77 4.61 19.36 13.48
N THR A 78 4.56 20.59 13.99
CA THR A 78 3.58 21.61 13.57
C THR A 78 3.66 21.93 12.08
N GLU A 79 4.81 21.69 11.45
CA GLU A 79 5.04 21.82 10.01
C GLU A 79 4.71 20.54 9.23
N GLY A 80 4.27 19.48 9.90
CA GLY A 80 3.86 18.23 9.26
C GLY A 80 4.99 17.23 9.01
N PHE A 81 6.18 17.43 9.59
CA PHE A 81 7.32 16.52 9.43
C PHE A 81 7.26 15.38 10.44
N HIS A 82 7.40 14.16 9.93
CA HIS A 82 7.49 12.95 10.72
C HIS A 82 8.84 12.86 11.44
N THR A 83 8.81 12.36 12.67
CA THR A 83 10.00 11.99 13.43
C THR A 83 9.70 10.72 14.19
N ASP A 84 10.55 9.71 14.00
CA ASP A 84 10.55 8.48 14.78
C ASP A 84 11.12 8.76 16.17
N LEU A 85 10.46 8.23 17.19
CA LEU A 85 10.80 8.34 18.61
C LEU A 85 10.87 6.98 19.30
N SER A 86 10.83 5.88 18.55
CA SER A 86 10.74 4.52 19.09
C SER A 86 11.93 4.19 20.00
N ASP A 87 13.13 4.66 19.66
CA ASP A 87 14.35 4.51 20.47
C ASP A 87 14.47 5.52 21.62
N HIS A 88 13.55 6.49 21.71
CA HIS A 88 13.54 7.55 22.73
C HIS A 88 12.47 7.34 23.81
N VAL A 89 11.73 6.24 23.72
CA VAL A 89 10.67 5.87 24.66
C VAL A 89 10.97 4.53 25.30
N LYS A 90 10.27 4.23 26.39
CA LYS A 90 10.29 2.92 27.03
C LYS A 90 8.89 2.33 27.01
N PHE A 91 8.78 1.10 26.55
CA PHE A 91 7.55 0.32 26.59
C PHE A 91 7.52 -0.54 27.85
N VAL A 92 6.44 -0.46 28.62
CA VAL A 92 6.28 -1.20 29.87
C VAL A 92 4.94 -1.90 29.88
N SER A 93 4.95 -3.24 29.94
CA SER A 93 3.72 -3.99 30.16
C SER A 93 3.25 -3.84 31.61
N ARG A 94 1.98 -3.47 31.77
CA ARG A 94 1.32 -3.41 33.08
C ARG A 94 1.09 -4.80 33.68
N ASN A 95 0.98 -5.83 32.86
CA ASN A 95 0.85 -7.22 33.31
C ASN A 95 1.77 -8.15 32.50
N LYS A 96 2.94 -8.44 33.08
CA LYS A 96 3.97 -9.30 32.48
C LYS A 96 3.60 -10.79 32.49
N GLU A 97 2.56 -11.20 33.22
CA GLU A 97 2.07 -12.58 33.14
C GLU A 97 1.22 -12.81 31.88
N LEU A 98 0.70 -11.74 31.27
CA LEU A 98 -0.10 -11.77 30.04
C LEU A 98 0.74 -11.45 28.82
N PHE A 99 1.44 -10.31 28.82
CA PHE A 99 2.24 -9.85 27.68
C PHE A 99 3.56 -9.27 28.19
N TYR A 100 4.69 -9.78 27.72
CA TYR A 100 6.01 -9.37 28.21
C TYR A 100 7.04 -9.35 27.10
N GLN A 101 8.05 -8.49 27.26
CA GLN A 101 9.19 -8.42 26.35
C GLN A 101 10.24 -9.46 26.74
N LYS A 102 10.74 -10.21 25.76
CA LYS A 102 11.88 -11.11 25.85
C LYS A 102 12.84 -10.75 24.71
N GLU A 103 14.04 -10.33 25.07
CA GLU A 103 15.04 -9.86 24.11
C GLU A 103 14.47 -8.72 23.24
N ASP A 104 14.30 -8.97 21.94
CA ASP A 104 13.87 -8.01 20.92
C ASP A 104 12.38 -8.11 20.55
N HIS A 105 11.61 -8.99 21.18
CA HIS A 105 10.21 -9.22 20.85
C HIS A 105 9.32 -9.35 22.10
N TRP A 106 8.02 -9.28 21.89
CA TRP A 106 6.99 -9.46 22.90
C TRP A 106 6.29 -10.79 22.73
N ILE A 107 5.94 -11.42 23.85
CA ILE A 107 5.29 -12.72 23.91
C ILE A 107 3.93 -12.55 24.57
N ALA A 108 2.87 -13.01 23.89
CA ALA A 108 1.54 -13.16 24.44
C ALA A 108 1.42 -14.50 25.15
N ALA A 109 1.52 -14.51 26.48
CA ALA A 109 1.65 -15.73 27.26
C ALA A 109 0.32 -16.45 27.52
N LYS A 110 -0.73 -15.68 27.83
CA LYS A 110 -2.03 -16.18 28.26
C LYS A 110 -3.14 -15.25 27.78
N GLU A 111 -4.32 -15.82 27.54
CA GLU A 111 -5.53 -15.06 27.24
C GLU A 111 -5.81 -14.00 28.30
N GLY A 112 -6.23 -12.82 27.87
CA GLY A 112 -6.55 -11.71 28.75
C GLY A 112 -6.32 -10.34 28.10
N ILE A 113 -6.59 -9.28 28.86
CA ILE A 113 -6.41 -7.91 28.41
C ILE A 113 -5.37 -7.23 29.30
N THR A 114 -4.40 -6.56 28.68
CA THR A 114 -3.40 -5.72 29.36
C THR A 114 -3.14 -4.45 28.55
N VAL A 115 -2.29 -3.58 29.07
CA VAL A 115 -1.83 -2.38 28.37
C VAL A 115 -0.31 -2.33 28.39
N ILE A 116 0.26 -1.84 27.29
CA ILE A 116 1.62 -1.34 27.25
C ILE A 116 1.58 0.16 27.53
N GLU A 117 2.24 0.58 28.59
CA GLU A 117 2.49 1.98 28.88
C GLU A 117 3.72 2.44 28.11
N VAL A 118 3.60 3.57 27.43
CA VAL A 118 4.69 4.19 26.69
C VAL A 118 5.18 5.37 27.51
N ILE A 119 6.43 5.29 27.97
CA ILE A 119 7.06 6.26 28.86
C ILE A 119 8.09 7.06 28.08
N GLY A 120 7.96 8.38 28.09
CA GLY A 120 8.87 9.30 27.43
C GLY A 120 10.21 9.44 28.17
N SER A 121 11.18 10.11 27.54
CA SER A 121 12.51 10.31 28.13
C SER A 121 12.50 11.13 29.43
N SER A 122 11.46 11.94 29.65
CA SER A 122 11.24 12.71 30.90
C SER A 122 10.51 11.89 31.97
N ASN A 123 10.34 10.58 31.75
CA ASN A 123 9.63 9.64 32.62
C ASN A 123 8.13 9.95 32.79
N ASP A 124 7.55 10.65 31.81
CA ASP A 124 6.13 10.94 31.67
C ASP A 124 5.42 9.87 30.84
N LEU A 125 4.16 9.58 31.17
CA LEU A 125 3.31 8.69 30.37
C LEU A 125 2.86 9.43 29.11
N ILE A 126 3.35 9.01 27.93
CA ILE A 126 3.00 9.63 26.65
C ILE A 126 1.80 8.95 25.97
N GLY A 127 1.47 7.71 26.37
CA GLY A 127 0.27 7.02 25.92
C GLY A 127 0.27 5.54 26.28
N GLN A 128 -0.76 4.83 25.80
CA GLN A 128 -0.98 3.42 26.09
C GLN A 128 -1.44 2.67 24.85
N ILE A 129 -0.97 1.44 24.69
CA ILE A 129 -1.41 0.51 23.64
C ILE A 129 -2.18 -0.61 24.34
N GLN A 130 -3.46 -0.77 24.01
CA GLN A 130 -4.26 -1.87 24.53
C GLN A 130 -3.86 -3.17 23.85
N VAL A 131 -3.64 -4.23 24.63
CA VAL A 131 -3.32 -5.57 24.14
C VAL A 131 -4.43 -6.52 24.58
N ASN A 132 -5.14 -7.07 23.59
CA ASN A 132 -6.15 -8.10 23.77
C ASN A 132 -5.58 -9.44 23.29
N ILE A 133 -5.33 -10.34 24.23
CA ILE A 133 -4.77 -11.66 23.95
C ILE A 133 -5.92 -12.65 23.83
N LEU A 134 -6.09 -13.20 22.63
CA LEU A 134 -7.12 -14.18 22.30
C LEU A 134 -6.72 -15.58 22.80
N PRO A 135 -7.67 -16.54 22.88
CA PRO A 135 -7.35 -17.95 23.14
C PRO A 135 -6.24 -18.47 22.24
N ALA A 136 -5.42 -19.38 22.77
CA ALA A 136 -4.38 -20.03 21.98
C ALA A 136 -5.01 -20.81 20.80
N PRO A 137 -4.40 -20.82 19.62
CA PRO A 137 -4.82 -21.67 18.53
C PRO A 137 -4.71 -23.14 18.96
N SER A 138 -5.54 -24.01 18.37
CA SER A 138 -5.46 -25.45 18.62
C SER A 138 -4.11 -26.04 18.19
N ASP A 139 -3.41 -25.39 17.27
CA ASP A 139 -2.08 -25.77 16.81
C ASP A 139 -1.23 -24.53 16.48
N LEU A 140 -0.02 -24.45 17.04
CA LEU A 140 0.95 -23.36 16.86
C LEU A 140 2.07 -23.72 15.86
N THR A 141 1.87 -24.77 15.07
CA THR A 141 2.86 -25.24 14.12
C THR A 141 2.92 -24.42 12.83
N PRO A 142 4.11 -24.29 12.21
CA PRO A 142 4.21 -23.64 10.90
C PRO A 142 3.46 -24.41 9.81
N ASN A 143 2.76 -23.67 8.96
CA ASN A 143 2.10 -24.15 7.74
C ASN A 143 2.63 -23.41 6.50
N PHE A 144 2.30 -23.92 5.31
CA PHE A 144 2.84 -23.36 4.07
C PHE A 144 2.41 -21.92 3.82
N ILE A 145 1.11 -21.62 3.93
CA ILE A 145 0.52 -20.31 3.62
C ILE A 145 1.07 -19.20 4.52
N ASP A 146 1.03 -19.41 5.84
CA ASP A 146 1.27 -18.33 6.81
C ASP A 146 2.74 -18.15 7.18
N HIS A 147 3.57 -19.14 6.86
CA HIS A 147 4.97 -19.17 7.32
C HIS A 147 5.94 -19.40 6.17
N ILE A 148 5.71 -20.40 5.33
CA ILE A 148 6.72 -20.81 4.34
C ILE A 148 6.70 -19.92 3.11
N GLN A 149 5.54 -19.67 2.53
CA GLN A 149 5.42 -18.84 1.34
C GLN A 149 5.97 -17.42 1.59
N PRO A 150 5.66 -16.72 2.71
CA PRO A 150 6.28 -15.44 3.01
C PRO A 150 7.81 -15.50 3.12
N ILE A 151 8.36 -16.55 3.74
CA ILE A 151 9.81 -16.74 3.83
C ILE A 151 10.42 -16.89 2.43
N LEU A 152 9.79 -17.66 1.53
CA LEU A 152 10.28 -17.83 0.16
C LEU A 152 10.29 -16.53 -0.62
N THR A 153 9.25 -15.70 -0.46
CA THR A 153 9.19 -14.36 -1.06
C THR A 153 10.27 -13.45 -0.48
N LYS A 154 10.39 -13.41 0.85
CA LYS A 154 11.37 -12.59 1.55
C LYS A 154 12.82 -12.96 1.20
N SER A 155 13.10 -14.25 1.03
CA SER A 155 14.39 -14.77 0.55
C SER A 155 14.59 -14.64 -0.97
N GLY A 156 13.65 -14.04 -1.71
CA GLY A 156 13.76 -13.80 -3.15
C GLY A 156 13.65 -15.06 -4.03
N CYS A 157 13.21 -16.19 -3.50
CA CYS A 157 13.15 -17.46 -4.24
C CYS A 157 12.16 -17.38 -5.42
N ASN A 158 11.01 -16.74 -5.22
CA ASN A 158 9.91 -16.62 -6.18
C ASN A 158 9.83 -15.23 -6.85
N ASN A 159 10.97 -14.56 -6.98
CA ASN A 159 11.06 -13.33 -7.79
C ASN A 159 11.22 -13.65 -9.29
N GLY A 160 10.92 -12.66 -10.15
CA GLY A 160 10.97 -12.83 -11.60
C GLY A 160 12.36 -13.11 -12.19
N ALA A 161 13.43 -12.94 -11.42
CA ALA A 161 14.80 -13.27 -11.83
C ALA A 161 15.17 -14.75 -11.55
N CYS A 162 14.47 -15.40 -10.61
CA CYS A 162 14.76 -16.74 -10.12
C CYS A 162 13.69 -17.75 -10.53
N HIS A 163 12.98 -18.38 -9.57
CA HIS A 163 12.04 -19.46 -9.85
C HIS A 163 10.68 -18.99 -10.38
N ALA A 164 10.38 -17.69 -10.30
CA ALA A 164 9.21 -17.11 -10.95
C ALA A 164 9.51 -16.45 -12.31
N LYS A 165 10.69 -16.75 -12.87
CA LYS A 165 10.95 -16.53 -14.29
C LYS A 165 9.98 -17.42 -15.10
N PRO A 166 9.46 -16.98 -16.26
CA PRO A 166 8.62 -17.81 -17.11
C PRO A 166 9.27 -19.18 -17.40
N GLY A 167 8.57 -20.28 -17.08
CA GLY A 167 9.05 -21.66 -17.21
C GLY A 167 10.01 -22.12 -16.11
N GLY A 168 10.16 -21.33 -15.04
CA GLY A 168 10.98 -21.62 -13.88
C GLY A 168 12.49 -21.73 -14.16
N ARG A 169 13.20 -22.41 -13.26
CA ARG A 169 14.60 -22.79 -13.44
C ARG A 169 14.84 -24.26 -13.11
N ASN A 170 15.46 -24.98 -14.04
CA ASN A 170 15.81 -26.40 -13.89
C ASN A 170 14.60 -27.27 -13.48
N GLY A 171 13.43 -26.98 -14.07
CA GLY A 171 12.18 -27.70 -13.80
C GLY A 171 11.58 -27.40 -12.42
N PHE A 172 11.94 -26.28 -11.78
CA PHE A 172 11.29 -25.76 -10.58
C PHE A 172 10.73 -24.36 -10.87
N GLU A 173 9.41 -24.27 -10.89
CA GLU A 173 8.66 -23.05 -11.16
C GLU A 173 7.88 -22.64 -9.90
N LEU A 174 7.91 -21.34 -9.59
CA LEU A 174 7.11 -20.75 -8.52
C LEU A 174 6.34 -19.57 -9.12
N SER A 175 5.17 -19.30 -8.58
CA SER A 175 4.38 -18.12 -8.91
C SER A 175 5.10 -16.84 -8.49
N VAL A 176 4.93 -15.78 -9.30
CA VAL A 176 5.57 -14.48 -9.03
C VAL A 176 5.06 -13.92 -7.71
N PHE A 177 5.98 -13.70 -6.76
CA PHE A 177 5.70 -13.21 -5.40
C PHE A 177 4.71 -14.06 -4.59
N GLY A 178 4.52 -15.34 -4.94
CA GLY A 178 3.62 -16.24 -4.22
C GLY A 178 2.14 -16.01 -4.55
N PHE A 179 1.83 -15.56 -5.77
CA PHE A 179 0.46 -15.27 -6.20
C PHE A 179 -0.44 -16.53 -6.33
N ASP A 180 0.16 -17.71 -6.50
CA ASP A 180 -0.55 -19.00 -6.60
C ASP A 180 0.04 -20.00 -5.58
N PRO A 181 -0.42 -19.94 -4.30
CA PRO A 181 0.12 -20.81 -3.25
C PRO A 181 -0.13 -22.30 -3.49
N ASP A 182 -1.25 -22.67 -4.10
CA ASP A 182 -1.57 -24.06 -4.41
C ASP A 182 -0.54 -24.63 -5.39
N SER A 183 -0.25 -23.90 -6.48
CA SER A 183 0.77 -24.30 -7.45
C SER A 183 2.17 -24.33 -6.82
N ASP A 184 2.54 -23.31 -6.03
CA ASP A 184 3.85 -23.26 -5.35
C ASP A 184 4.06 -24.48 -4.43
N TYR A 185 3.01 -24.84 -3.67
CA TYR A 185 3.05 -26.00 -2.78
C TYR A 185 3.23 -27.30 -3.55
N GLN A 186 2.50 -27.48 -4.66
CA GLN A 186 2.64 -28.67 -5.51
C GLN A 186 4.06 -28.80 -6.07
N GLU A 187 4.62 -27.68 -6.55
CA GLU A 187 5.98 -27.60 -7.09
C GLU A 187 7.04 -27.95 -6.02
N ILE A 188 6.83 -27.54 -4.78
CA ILE A 188 7.76 -27.82 -3.67
C ILE A 188 7.61 -29.25 -3.16
N VAL A 189 6.39 -29.71 -2.91
CA VAL A 189 6.13 -30.94 -2.14
C VAL A 189 6.04 -32.18 -3.01
N TYR A 190 5.44 -32.09 -4.21
CA TYR A 190 5.12 -33.26 -5.01
C TYR A 190 5.91 -33.36 -6.32
N GLU A 191 6.17 -32.23 -6.97
CA GLU A 191 6.84 -32.23 -8.27
C GLU A 191 8.23 -32.86 -8.25
N GLY A 192 8.62 -33.43 -9.39
CA GLY A 192 9.87 -34.19 -9.48
C GLY A 192 9.95 -35.36 -8.49
N ARG A 193 8.80 -35.95 -8.11
CA ARG A 193 8.65 -37.03 -7.11
C ARG A 193 9.08 -36.61 -5.70
N GLY A 194 8.76 -35.38 -5.30
CA GLY A 194 9.05 -34.84 -3.97
C GLY A 194 10.53 -34.61 -3.69
N ARG A 195 11.37 -34.54 -4.73
CA ARG A 195 12.84 -34.45 -4.60
C ARG A 195 13.36 -33.20 -3.87
N ARG A 196 12.50 -32.21 -3.61
CA ARG A 196 12.88 -30.92 -3.00
C ARG A 196 12.78 -30.92 -1.48
N VAL A 197 11.97 -31.81 -0.93
CA VAL A 197 11.70 -31.94 0.52
C VAL A 197 11.97 -33.38 0.96
N PHE A 198 12.67 -33.55 2.07
CA PHE A 198 13.02 -34.86 2.60
C PHE A 198 12.69 -34.96 4.10
N PRO A 199 11.45 -35.34 4.46
CA PRO A 199 10.97 -35.30 5.85
C PRO A 199 11.80 -36.11 6.85
N ALA A 200 12.38 -37.24 6.39
CA ALA A 200 13.22 -38.11 7.23
C ALA A 200 14.55 -37.46 7.62
N SER A 201 15.02 -36.46 6.87
CA SER A 201 16.19 -35.64 7.19
C SER A 201 15.99 -34.27 6.57
N ALA A 202 15.25 -33.40 7.28
CA ALA A 202 14.75 -32.15 6.75
C ALA A 202 15.88 -31.28 6.20
N GLU A 203 17.02 -31.19 6.89
CA GLU A 203 18.19 -30.39 6.53
C GLU A 203 18.86 -30.85 5.21
N GLN A 204 18.59 -32.07 4.75
CA GLN A 204 19.06 -32.61 3.47
C GLN A 204 18.08 -32.33 2.31
N SER A 205 16.99 -31.60 2.57
CA SER A 205 16.07 -31.14 1.54
C SER A 205 16.75 -30.16 0.60
N LEU A 206 16.59 -30.32 -0.72
CA LEU A 206 17.13 -29.35 -1.69
C LEU A 206 16.58 -27.93 -1.46
N LEU A 207 15.35 -27.82 -0.95
CA LEU A 207 14.73 -26.55 -0.53
C LEU A 207 15.55 -25.80 0.52
N LEU A 208 16.37 -26.51 1.33
CA LEU A 208 17.27 -25.93 2.33
C LEU A 208 18.72 -25.90 1.85
N MET A 209 19.21 -26.99 1.23
CA MET A 209 20.62 -27.09 0.83
C MET A 209 21.03 -26.10 -0.27
N LYS A 210 20.12 -25.77 -1.19
CA LYS A 210 20.39 -24.82 -2.28
C LYS A 210 20.52 -23.37 -1.79
N PRO A 211 19.52 -22.80 -1.09
CA PRO A 211 19.62 -21.40 -0.63
C PRO A 211 20.68 -21.19 0.46
N THR A 212 21.12 -22.24 1.16
CA THR A 212 22.25 -22.17 2.12
C THR A 212 23.61 -22.45 1.48
N LEU A 213 23.67 -22.74 0.17
CA LEU A 213 24.88 -23.13 -0.57
C LEU A 213 25.59 -24.40 -0.07
N LYS A 214 24.93 -25.28 0.69
CA LYS A 214 25.41 -26.66 0.93
C LYS A 214 25.47 -27.50 -0.34
N THR A 215 24.79 -27.06 -1.39
CA THR A 215 24.90 -27.60 -2.74
C THR A 215 24.91 -26.43 -3.73
N PRO A 216 25.63 -26.51 -4.87
CA PRO A 216 25.72 -25.42 -5.83
C PRO A 216 24.34 -24.88 -6.24
N HIS A 217 24.16 -23.57 -6.14
CA HIS A 217 22.94 -22.86 -6.52
C HIS A 217 23.30 -21.58 -7.27
N GLU A 218 22.86 -21.47 -8.52
CA GLU A 218 23.14 -20.29 -9.37
C GLU A 218 22.53 -19.01 -8.81
N GLY A 219 21.41 -19.11 -8.07
CA GLY A 219 20.79 -17.98 -7.37
C GLY A 219 21.58 -17.49 -6.17
N GLY A 220 22.73 -18.09 -5.84
CA GLY A 220 23.55 -17.70 -4.69
C GLY A 220 22.94 -18.10 -3.35
N LYS A 221 23.48 -17.51 -2.29
CA LYS A 221 23.01 -17.72 -0.91
C LYS A 221 21.81 -16.81 -0.65
N GLN A 222 20.71 -17.41 -0.20
CA GLN A 222 19.44 -16.73 0.08
C GLN A 222 18.94 -16.97 1.52
N LEU A 223 19.60 -17.86 2.25
CA LEU A 223 19.21 -18.26 3.60
C LEU A 223 20.43 -18.57 4.46
N GLU A 224 20.36 -18.18 5.72
CA GLU A 224 21.35 -18.49 6.76
C GLU A 224 20.85 -19.64 7.65
N GLU A 225 21.71 -20.60 8.01
CA GLU A 225 21.30 -21.81 8.74
C GLU A 225 20.87 -21.55 10.19
N ASP A 226 21.45 -20.53 10.81
CA ASP A 226 21.12 -20.07 12.16
C ASP A 226 19.93 -19.10 12.19
N SER A 227 19.37 -18.74 11.02
CA SER A 227 18.20 -17.86 10.95
C SER A 227 16.92 -18.52 11.42
N ALA A 228 16.02 -17.72 11.99
CA ALA A 228 14.66 -18.15 12.33
C ALA A 228 13.88 -18.68 11.11
N PHE A 229 14.17 -18.16 9.91
CA PHE A 229 13.56 -18.63 8.66
C PHE A 229 13.96 -20.07 8.33
N TYR A 230 15.25 -20.40 8.44
CA TYR A 230 15.74 -21.76 8.23
C TYR A 230 15.10 -22.73 9.23
N GLN A 231 15.08 -22.36 10.51
CA GLN A 231 14.48 -23.19 11.56
C GLN A 231 12.99 -23.42 11.34
N THR A 232 12.27 -22.41 10.84
CA THR A 232 10.84 -22.53 10.50
C THR A 232 10.60 -23.50 9.34
N LEU A 233 11.41 -23.43 8.28
CA LEU A 233 11.37 -24.36 7.15
C LEU A 233 11.67 -25.80 7.59
N VAL A 234 12.72 -26.00 8.41
CA VAL A 234 13.07 -27.32 8.98
C VAL A 234 11.91 -27.88 9.78
N LYS A 235 11.33 -27.07 10.69
CA LYS A 235 10.19 -27.48 11.51
C LYS A 235 9.00 -27.86 10.64
N TRP A 236 8.68 -27.11 9.59
CA TRP A 236 7.59 -27.43 8.67
C TRP A 236 7.83 -28.76 7.91
N ILE A 237 9.05 -29.00 7.44
CA ILE A 237 9.41 -30.24 6.73
C ILE A 237 9.26 -31.46 7.64
N HIS A 238 9.75 -31.37 8.89
CA HIS A 238 9.63 -32.47 9.87
C HIS A 238 8.19 -32.87 10.19
N GLN A 239 7.25 -31.94 10.05
CA GLN A 239 5.84 -32.17 10.36
C GLN A 239 5.05 -32.77 9.21
N GLY A 240 5.68 -33.06 8.07
CA GLY A 240 4.97 -33.54 6.89
C GLY A 240 4.41 -32.41 6.03
N MET A 241 4.95 -31.19 6.15
CA MET A 241 4.70 -30.07 5.25
C MET A 241 3.22 -29.69 5.12
N PRO A 242 2.50 -29.40 6.22
CA PRO A 242 1.09 -29.02 6.14
C PRO A 242 0.90 -27.78 5.25
N PHE A 243 -0.10 -27.81 4.36
CA PHE A 243 -0.43 -26.68 3.48
C PHE A 243 -1.04 -25.53 4.28
N ILE A 244 -2.18 -25.79 4.91
CA ILE A 244 -2.88 -24.89 5.82
C ILE A 244 -3.41 -25.69 7.01
N GLN A 245 -3.56 -25.06 8.16
CA GLN A 245 -4.24 -25.68 9.30
C GLN A 245 -5.77 -25.58 9.10
N GLU A 246 -6.50 -26.63 9.48
CA GLU A 246 -7.96 -26.60 9.46
C GLU A 246 -8.46 -25.53 10.44
N GLY A 247 -9.34 -24.63 9.97
CA GLY A 247 -9.81 -23.50 10.77
C GLY A 247 -8.79 -22.38 10.97
N ALA A 248 -7.66 -22.38 10.23
CA ALA A 248 -6.73 -21.25 10.25
C ALA A 248 -7.42 -19.94 9.87
N PRO A 249 -7.16 -18.84 10.61
CA PRO A 249 -7.67 -17.52 10.24
C PRO A 249 -7.19 -17.12 8.85
N LYS A 250 -8.05 -16.47 8.07
CA LYS A 250 -7.70 -16.03 6.71
C LYS A 250 -7.18 -14.61 6.74
N LEU A 251 -6.06 -14.37 6.08
CA LEU A 251 -5.52 -13.04 5.85
C LEU A 251 -6.53 -12.21 5.04
N THR A 252 -6.93 -11.06 5.57
CA THR A 252 -7.92 -10.16 4.92
C THR A 252 -7.27 -8.89 4.39
N SER A 253 -6.29 -8.34 5.10
CA SER A 253 -5.55 -7.15 4.67
C SER A 253 -4.16 -7.11 5.30
N ILE A 254 -3.30 -6.25 4.73
CA ILE A 254 -2.08 -5.80 5.39
C ILE A 254 -2.08 -4.28 5.45
N GLU A 255 -1.44 -3.72 6.47
CA GLU A 255 -1.19 -2.30 6.62
C GLU A 255 0.30 -2.02 6.79
N ILE A 256 0.74 -0.84 6.35
CA ILE A 256 2.09 -0.34 6.59
C ILE A 256 2.01 0.96 7.37
N ASN A 257 2.82 1.03 8.42
CA ASN A 257 2.86 2.12 9.39
C ASN A 257 4.28 2.66 9.52
N PRO A 258 4.49 3.98 9.49
CA PRO A 258 3.52 5.00 9.09
C PRO A 258 3.07 4.82 7.63
N SER A 259 1.81 5.18 7.33
CA SER A 259 1.25 5.13 5.97
C SER A 259 1.75 6.25 5.04
N GLY A 260 2.55 7.16 5.58
CA GLY A 260 3.17 8.24 4.83
C GLY A 260 3.23 9.55 5.60
N GLY A 261 3.75 10.58 4.95
CA GLY A 261 3.89 11.91 5.55
C GLY A 261 4.93 12.76 4.84
N ARG A 262 5.43 13.77 5.56
CA ARG A 262 6.56 14.58 5.12
C ARG A 262 7.79 14.21 5.91
N LEU A 263 8.94 14.14 5.24
CA LEU A 263 10.23 13.90 5.88
C LEU A 263 11.14 15.10 5.63
N LEU A 264 12.01 15.37 6.59
CA LEU A 264 13.23 16.12 6.29
C LEU A 264 14.20 15.21 5.54
N LYS A 265 15.17 15.82 4.87
CA LYS A 265 16.32 15.09 4.32
C LYS A 265 17.11 14.43 5.45
N ASN A 266 17.76 13.30 5.15
CA ASN A 266 18.60 12.58 6.10
C ASN A 266 17.88 12.16 7.39
N THR A 267 16.60 11.79 7.30
CA THR A 267 15.77 11.30 8.41
C THR A 267 15.62 9.78 8.33
N ALA A 268 15.99 9.10 9.42
CA ALA A 268 15.76 7.68 9.63
C ALA A 268 14.43 7.43 10.34
N PHE A 269 13.76 6.31 10.03
CA PHE A 269 12.59 5.82 10.75
C PHE A 269 12.34 4.33 10.46
N GLN A 270 11.56 3.68 11.32
CA GLN A 270 11.18 2.27 11.19
C GLN A 270 9.77 2.15 10.60
N LEU A 271 9.65 1.38 9.52
CA LEU A 271 8.36 0.91 9.02
C LEU A 271 7.93 -0.36 9.77
N GLN A 272 6.65 -0.46 10.06
CA GLN A 272 6.00 -1.65 10.60
C GLN A 272 4.95 -2.13 9.61
N VAL A 273 4.86 -3.44 9.40
CA VAL A 273 3.80 -4.05 8.58
C VAL A 273 2.99 -5.01 9.44
N ILE A 274 1.66 -4.84 9.41
CA ILE A 274 0.73 -5.64 10.21
C ILE A 274 -0.23 -6.36 9.27
N ALA A 275 -0.39 -7.66 9.49
CA ALA A 275 -1.40 -8.48 8.85
C ALA A 275 -2.65 -8.57 9.72
N HIS A 276 -3.82 -8.46 9.09
CA HIS A 276 -5.13 -8.57 9.73
C HIS A 276 -5.88 -9.80 9.23
N TYR A 277 -6.52 -10.52 10.14
CA TYR A 277 -7.22 -11.77 9.83
C TYR A 277 -8.72 -11.66 10.08
N ASP A 278 -9.50 -12.55 9.46
CA ASP A 278 -10.97 -12.60 9.54
C ASP A 278 -11.52 -12.86 10.95
N ASN A 279 -10.72 -13.48 11.81
CA ASN A 279 -11.01 -13.66 13.23
C ASN A 279 -10.61 -12.45 14.11
N GLU A 280 -10.32 -11.29 13.50
CA GLU A 280 -9.89 -10.05 14.16
C GLU A 280 -8.50 -10.10 14.82
N SER A 281 -7.79 -11.24 14.72
CA SER A 281 -6.40 -11.33 15.14
C SER A 281 -5.48 -10.58 14.18
N MET A 282 -4.32 -10.19 14.69
CA MET A 282 -3.30 -9.45 13.96
C MET A 282 -1.94 -10.09 14.16
N ARG A 283 -1.03 -9.86 13.21
CA ARG A 283 0.36 -10.31 13.28
C ARG A 283 1.30 -9.22 12.81
N ASP A 284 2.34 -8.95 13.59
CA ASP A 284 3.49 -8.18 13.11
C ASP A 284 4.27 -9.04 12.10
N ILE A 285 4.27 -8.58 10.85
CA ILE A 285 4.91 -9.26 9.72
C ILE A 285 6.03 -8.40 9.13
N THR A 286 6.56 -7.42 9.88
CA THR A 286 7.62 -6.51 9.40
C THR A 286 8.82 -7.28 8.84
N HIS A 287 9.33 -8.24 9.61
CA HIS A 287 10.40 -9.15 9.17
C HIS A 287 10.03 -10.05 7.98
N LEU A 288 8.75 -10.32 7.71
CA LEU A 288 8.30 -11.19 6.61
C LEU A 288 7.92 -10.42 5.34
N ALA A 289 7.64 -9.12 5.45
CA ALA A 289 7.23 -8.30 4.31
C ALA A 289 8.40 -8.02 3.38
N GLU A 290 8.16 -8.08 2.07
CA GLU A 290 9.12 -7.58 1.08
C GLU A 290 8.90 -6.08 0.85
N TYR A 291 9.98 -5.29 0.91
CA TYR A 291 9.92 -3.84 0.73
C TYR A 291 10.53 -3.40 -0.60
N GLN A 292 9.91 -2.42 -1.24
CA GLN A 292 10.44 -1.76 -2.43
C GLN A 292 10.13 -0.26 -2.39
N SER A 293 11.15 0.57 -2.60
CA SER A 293 10.98 2.00 -2.87
C SER A 293 10.85 2.27 -4.37
N THR A 294 9.95 3.17 -4.76
CA THR A 294 9.82 3.64 -6.14
C THR A 294 10.98 4.52 -6.59
N ASP A 295 11.66 5.18 -5.65
CA ASP A 295 12.86 5.99 -5.90
C ASP A 295 13.85 5.79 -4.74
N LYS A 296 14.80 4.87 -4.95
CA LYS A 296 15.82 4.51 -3.95
C LYS A 296 16.83 5.63 -3.72
N ASP A 297 17.02 6.53 -4.68
CA ASP A 297 17.93 7.67 -4.53
C ASP A 297 17.31 8.79 -3.69
N LEU A 298 16.00 8.68 -3.39
CA LEU A 298 15.26 9.61 -2.53
C LEU A 298 14.96 9.00 -1.16
N LEU A 299 14.51 7.73 -1.14
CA LEU A 299 14.12 7.01 0.07
C LEU A 299 14.56 5.55 -0.02
N GLU A 300 15.53 5.19 0.81
CA GLU A 300 16.02 3.82 0.93
C GLU A 300 15.22 3.07 1.99
N VAL A 301 14.93 1.79 1.73
CA VAL A 301 14.30 0.88 2.70
C VAL A 301 15.08 -0.42 2.72
N SER A 302 15.45 -0.86 3.93
CA SER A 302 16.15 -2.11 4.17
C SER A 302 15.19 -3.30 4.16
N HIS A 303 15.74 -4.51 4.19
CA HIS A 303 14.93 -5.72 4.28
C HIS A 303 14.06 -5.76 5.55
N ASP A 304 14.46 -5.14 6.66
CA ASP A 304 13.70 -5.16 7.91
C ASP A 304 12.83 -3.91 8.12
N GLY A 305 12.59 -3.13 7.07
CA GLY A 305 11.75 -1.93 7.13
C GLY A 305 12.44 -0.68 7.70
N GLN A 306 13.74 -0.75 8.02
CA GLN A 306 14.51 0.45 8.35
C GLN A 306 14.58 1.35 7.12
N THR A 307 14.18 2.60 7.26
CA THR A 307 13.99 3.53 6.14
C THR A 307 14.78 4.81 6.37
N GLN A 308 15.40 5.33 5.31
CA GLN A 308 16.26 6.51 5.36
C GLN A 308 15.97 7.43 4.18
N SER A 309 15.59 8.68 4.46
CA SER A 309 15.52 9.71 3.42
C SER A 309 16.91 10.23 3.07
N LEU A 310 17.17 10.49 1.79
CA LEU A 310 18.47 10.99 1.31
C LEU A 310 18.43 12.50 1.05
N ASP A 311 19.54 13.07 0.59
CA ASP A 311 19.69 14.51 0.30
C ASP A 311 19.04 14.94 -1.04
N ARG A 312 17.80 14.52 -1.27
CA ARG A 312 17.02 14.88 -2.46
C ARG A 312 15.58 15.22 -2.08
N ASP A 313 15.02 16.23 -2.75
CA ASP A 313 13.60 16.56 -2.68
C ASP A 313 12.80 15.79 -3.74
N GLY A 314 11.52 15.56 -3.45
CA GLY A 314 10.60 14.84 -4.32
C GLY A 314 9.62 13.97 -3.54
N GLN A 315 9.13 12.91 -4.20
CA GLN A 315 8.20 11.96 -3.63
C GLN A 315 8.67 10.53 -3.88
N ALA A 316 8.55 9.67 -2.88
CA ALA A 316 8.70 8.23 -3.04
C ALA A 316 7.54 7.49 -2.38
N VAL A 317 7.26 6.29 -2.87
CA VAL A 317 6.35 5.34 -2.25
C VAL A 317 7.15 4.11 -1.87
N VAL A 318 7.04 3.70 -0.61
CA VAL A 318 7.50 2.38 -0.16
C VAL A 318 6.32 1.42 -0.25
N ILE A 319 6.49 0.34 -1.01
CA ILE A 319 5.52 -0.74 -1.16
C ILE A 319 5.99 -1.90 -0.28
N ALA A 320 5.12 -2.37 0.61
CA ALA A 320 5.29 -3.62 1.34
C ALA A 320 4.40 -4.70 0.71
N ARG A 321 4.94 -5.90 0.52
CA ARG A 321 4.21 -7.06 0.00
C ARG A 321 4.25 -8.23 0.98
N PHE A 322 3.11 -8.91 1.13
CA PHE A 322 2.99 -10.12 1.95
C PHE A 322 1.82 -10.97 1.47
N SER A 323 2.07 -12.25 1.16
CA SER A 323 1.07 -13.23 0.71
C SER A 323 0.09 -12.70 -0.35
N GLY A 324 0.62 -12.11 -1.43
CA GLY A 324 -0.17 -11.56 -2.53
C GLY A 324 -0.84 -10.20 -2.27
N LEU A 325 -0.83 -9.71 -1.02
CA LEU A 325 -1.33 -8.40 -0.65
C LEU A 325 -0.23 -7.34 -0.69
N ILE A 326 -0.65 -6.09 -0.91
CA ILE A 326 0.23 -4.92 -0.93
C ILE A 326 -0.29 -3.84 0.02
N ALA A 327 0.63 -3.14 0.67
CA ALA A 327 0.38 -1.89 1.37
C ALA A 327 1.43 -0.86 0.95
N GLU A 328 1.10 0.42 1.06
CA GLU A 328 1.96 1.51 0.58
C GLU A 328 2.12 2.60 1.63
N SER A 329 3.34 3.15 1.70
CA SER A 329 3.70 4.29 2.53
C SER A 329 4.20 5.42 1.65
N ARG A 330 3.47 6.55 1.60
CA ARG A 330 3.76 7.66 0.65
C ARG A 330 4.47 8.80 1.34
N TRP A 331 5.67 9.12 0.88
CA TRP A 331 6.53 10.13 1.50
C TRP A 331 6.85 11.28 0.56
N ILE A 332 6.80 12.49 1.12
CA ILE A 332 7.24 13.72 0.46
C ILE A 332 8.46 14.27 1.21
N ILE A 333 9.55 14.51 0.49
CA ILE A 333 10.66 15.32 0.96
C ILE A 333 10.54 16.66 0.25
N PRO A 334 10.03 17.70 0.91
CA PRO A 334 9.80 18.98 0.25
C PRO A 334 11.11 19.67 -0.08
N ARG A 335 11.08 20.47 -1.14
CA ARG A 335 12.13 21.45 -1.41
C ARG A 335 12.06 22.57 -0.38
N ILE A 336 13.08 22.64 0.47
CA ILE A 336 13.25 23.73 1.42
C ILE A 336 14.35 24.64 0.87
N ASN A 337 13.95 25.71 0.18
CA ASN A 337 14.90 26.73 -0.27
C ASN A 337 15.16 27.72 0.87
N SER A 338 16.39 27.80 1.35
CA SER A 338 16.83 28.88 2.26
C SER A 338 17.01 30.23 1.56
N THR A 339 16.93 30.28 0.22
CA THR A 339 17.28 31.46 -0.60
C THR A 339 16.11 32.11 -1.35
N LYS A 340 14.96 31.44 -1.44
CA LYS A 340 13.67 32.03 -1.85
C LYS A 340 12.69 31.59 -0.79
N GLU A 341 12.22 32.53 0.04
CA GLU A 341 11.21 32.26 1.05
C GLU A 341 9.94 31.77 0.35
N LEU A 342 9.79 30.46 0.27
CA LEU A 342 8.57 29.78 -0.16
C LEU A 342 7.57 29.91 1.00
N THR A 343 7.03 31.11 1.20
CA THR A 343 6.12 31.39 2.31
C THR A 343 4.73 30.86 2.03
N LYS A 344 3.97 30.62 3.10
CA LYS A 344 2.54 30.27 2.98
C LYS A 344 1.76 31.33 2.23
N GLU A 345 2.11 32.62 2.35
CA GLU A 345 1.43 33.68 1.59
C GLU A 345 1.65 33.53 0.09
N LEU A 346 2.84 33.11 -0.34
CA LEU A 346 3.14 32.93 -1.76
C LEU A 346 2.26 31.83 -2.39
N PHE A 347 2.06 30.72 -1.68
CA PHE A 347 1.14 29.66 -2.10
C PHE A 347 -0.33 30.08 -2.02
N ALA A 348 -0.73 30.83 -0.99
CA ALA A 348 -2.09 31.35 -0.84
C ALA A 348 -2.49 32.33 -1.94
N ASN A 349 -1.51 33.02 -2.56
CA ASN A 349 -1.73 33.95 -3.66
C ASN A 349 -1.70 33.29 -5.05
N LEU A 350 -1.55 31.96 -5.14
CA LEU A 350 -1.63 31.26 -6.42
C LEU A 350 -3.03 31.36 -7.02
N THR A 351 -3.10 31.64 -8.31
CA THR A 351 -4.36 31.69 -9.05
C THR A 351 -5.04 30.32 -9.02
N THR A 352 -6.35 30.31 -8.75
CA THR A 352 -7.19 29.11 -8.73
C THR A 352 -8.40 29.38 -9.62
N GLU A 353 -8.37 28.89 -10.86
CA GLU A 353 -9.46 29.09 -11.84
C GLU A 353 -10.53 28.02 -11.70
N ASN A 354 -10.15 26.82 -11.24
CA ASN A 354 -11.05 25.67 -11.12
C ASN A 354 -10.65 24.74 -9.96
N PHE A 355 -11.46 23.72 -9.69
CA PHE A 355 -11.25 22.80 -8.57
C PHE A 355 -9.96 21.96 -8.69
N ILE A 356 -9.47 21.69 -9.91
CA ILE A 356 -8.21 20.98 -10.15
C ILE A 356 -7.04 21.84 -9.68
N ASP A 357 -7.08 23.15 -9.92
CA ASP A 357 -6.04 24.08 -9.49
C ASP A 357 -5.93 24.09 -7.95
N THR A 358 -7.04 23.97 -7.23
CA THR A 358 -7.02 23.83 -5.77
C THR A 358 -6.19 22.62 -5.34
N HIS A 359 -6.40 21.47 -5.97
CA HIS A 359 -5.64 20.26 -5.68
C HIS A 359 -4.17 20.39 -6.10
N ALA A 360 -3.90 20.96 -7.28
CA ALA A 360 -2.55 21.17 -7.79
C ALA A 360 -1.75 22.13 -6.89
N ASN A 361 -2.31 23.29 -6.53
CA ASN A 361 -1.67 24.29 -5.68
C ASN A 361 -1.40 23.73 -4.28
N THR A 362 -2.37 23.02 -3.68
CA THR A 362 -2.18 22.35 -2.38
C THR A 362 -1.04 21.32 -2.44
N TYR A 363 -0.93 20.59 -3.54
CA TYR A 363 0.10 19.57 -3.70
C TYR A 363 1.49 20.17 -3.96
N LEU A 364 1.56 21.22 -4.77
CA LEU A 364 2.77 22.01 -5.00
C LEU A 364 3.30 22.66 -3.72
N GLU A 365 2.41 23.17 -2.86
CA GLU A 365 2.78 23.66 -1.52
C GLU A 365 3.41 22.56 -0.67
N LYS A 366 2.82 21.35 -0.67
CA LYS A 366 3.38 20.21 0.07
C LYS A 366 4.79 19.84 -0.42
N LEU A 367 5.04 19.91 -1.72
CA LEU A 367 6.34 19.63 -2.34
C LEU A 367 7.34 20.79 -2.21
N GLY A 368 6.88 22.02 -1.95
CA GLY A 368 7.75 23.21 -1.95
C GLY A 368 8.14 23.68 -3.36
N TYR A 369 7.26 23.52 -4.35
CA TYR A 369 7.48 24.04 -5.71
C TYR A 369 6.43 25.07 -6.07
N LEU A 370 6.84 26.16 -6.70
CA LEU A 370 5.89 27.07 -7.35
C LEU A 370 5.54 26.56 -8.75
N PRO A 371 4.33 26.85 -9.24
CA PRO A 371 4.03 26.69 -10.65
C PRO A 371 5.08 27.39 -11.52
N SER A 372 5.37 26.81 -12.68
CA SER A 372 6.20 27.49 -13.68
C SER A 372 5.51 28.76 -14.19
N GLU A 373 6.30 29.69 -14.69
CA GLU A 373 5.76 30.89 -15.35
C GLU A 373 4.86 30.51 -16.53
N LEU A 374 3.93 31.41 -16.88
CA LEU A 374 3.04 31.21 -18.01
C LEU A 374 3.85 31.06 -19.30
N CYS A 375 3.62 29.95 -20.00
CA CYS A 375 4.23 29.73 -21.31
C CYS A 375 3.69 30.70 -22.37
N THR A 376 4.48 30.89 -23.42
CA THR A 376 4.10 31.71 -24.59
C THR A 376 2.93 31.08 -25.35
N ASP A 377 2.19 31.87 -26.14
CA ASP A 377 1.07 31.36 -26.94
C ASP A 377 1.51 30.29 -27.96
N SER A 378 2.70 30.44 -28.53
CA SER A 378 3.28 29.45 -29.47
C SER A 378 3.59 28.13 -28.79
N GLU A 379 4.11 28.16 -27.55
CA GLU A 379 4.30 26.94 -26.77
C GLU A 379 2.98 26.33 -26.33
N PHE A 380 2.03 27.16 -25.90
CA PHE A 380 0.72 26.73 -25.43
C PHE A 380 -0.05 25.96 -26.52
N VAL A 381 -0.21 26.55 -27.71
CA VAL A 381 -0.98 25.92 -28.80
C VAL A 381 -0.38 24.57 -29.21
N ARG A 382 0.96 24.49 -29.25
CA ARG A 382 1.68 23.26 -29.60
C ARG A 382 1.58 22.18 -28.52
N ARG A 383 1.86 22.52 -27.26
CA ARG A 383 1.87 21.56 -26.15
C ARG A 383 0.46 21.05 -25.85
N SER A 384 -0.52 21.95 -25.77
CA SER A 384 -1.92 21.58 -25.49
C SER A 384 -2.50 20.65 -26.56
N ALA A 385 -2.23 20.89 -27.85
CA ALA A 385 -2.68 20.00 -28.92
C ALA A 385 -2.04 18.60 -28.82
N LEU A 386 -0.73 18.55 -28.62
CA LEU A 386 0.01 17.30 -28.53
C LEU A 386 -0.42 16.49 -27.31
N ASP A 387 -0.59 17.14 -26.15
CA ASP A 387 -1.00 16.48 -24.92
C ASP A 387 -2.45 16.02 -24.96
N ALA A 388 -3.35 16.80 -25.57
CA ALA A 388 -4.78 16.45 -25.64
C ALA A 388 -5.06 15.40 -26.73
N THR A 389 -4.42 15.49 -27.90
CA THR A 389 -4.80 14.74 -29.11
C THR A 389 -3.70 13.85 -29.67
N GLY A 390 -2.49 13.89 -29.11
CA GLY A 390 -1.32 13.18 -29.65
C GLY A 390 -0.77 13.76 -30.95
N CYS A 391 -1.32 14.87 -31.44
CA CYS A 391 -0.97 15.48 -32.73
C CYS A 391 -0.55 16.95 -32.56
N LEU A 392 0.31 17.44 -33.46
CA LEU A 392 0.60 18.87 -33.57
C LEU A 392 -0.57 19.60 -34.26
N PRO A 393 -0.81 20.89 -33.92
CA PRO A 393 -1.76 21.70 -34.67
C PRO A 393 -1.25 21.91 -36.10
N THR A 394 -2.16 22.11 -37.04
CA THR A 394 -1.80 22.51 -38.40
C THR A 394 -1.17 23.90 -38.42
N VAL A 395 -0.51 24.23 -39.52
CA VAL A 395 0.13 25.55 -39.69
C VAL A 395 -0.94 26.64 -39.71
N GLU A 396 -2.08 26.38 -40.34
CA GLU A 396 -3.23 27.27 -40.45
C GLU A 396 -3.83 27.55 -39.07
N GLU A 397 -4.18 26.51 -38.30
CA GLU A 397 -4.71 26.64 -36.93
C GLU A 397 -3.74 27.40 -36.01
N THR A 398 -2.44 27.13 -36.14
CA THR A 398 -1.40 27.84 -35.38
C THR A 398 -1.39 29.33 -35.72
N ARG A 399 -1.43 29.69 -37.01
CA ARG A 399 -1.43 31.10 -37.44
C ARG A 399 -2.70 31.82 -36.97
N GLU A 400 -3.86 31.18 -37.10
CA GLU A 400 -5.13 31.71 -36.64
C GLU A 400 -5.09 32.00 -35.14
N PHE A 401 -4.70 31.01 -34.33
CA PHE A 401 -4.58 31.16 -32.88
C PHE A 401 -3.58 32.26 -32.45
N LEU A 402 -2.42 32.35 -33.12
CA LEU A 402 -1.40 33.35 -32.81
C LEU A 402 -1.83 34.77 -33.22
N SER A 403 -2.61 34.90 -34.29
CA SER A 403 -3.13 36.19 -34.77
C SER A 403 -4.35 36.70 -34.00
N ASP A 404 -5.03 35.83 -33.25
CA ASP A 404 -6.23 36.19 -32.47
C ASP A 404 -5.84 37.04 -31.23
N PRO A 405 -6.34 38.29 -31.11
CA PRO A 405 -6.07 39.16 -29.96
C PRO A 405 -7.02 38.91 -28.79
N SER A 406 -8.01 38.03 -28.94
CA SER A 406 -9.07 37.86 -27.94
C SER A 406 -8.52 37.30 -26.63
N PRO A 407 -8.89 37.87 -25.47
CA PRO A 407 -8.36 37.44 -24.17
C PRO A 407 -8.81 36.02 -23.77
N ASP A 408 -9.85 35.49 -24.41
CA ASP A 408 -10.42 34.16 -24.17
C ASP A 408 -9.94 33.09 -25.15
N LYS A 409 -9.03 33.42 -26.10
CA LYS A 409 -8.62 32.51 -27.18
C LYS A 409 -8.10 31.16 -26.68
N ARG A 410 -7.39 31.11 -25.54
CA ARG A 410 -6.92 29.87 -24.91
C ARG A 410 -8.09 28.99 -24.45
N LYS A 411 -9.14 29.59 -23.88
CA LYS A 411 -10.34 28.86 -23.43
C LYS A 411 -11.11 28.26 -24.61
N ARG A 412 -11.25 29.02 -25.71
CA ARG A 412 -11.85 28.52 -26.96
C ARG A 412 -11.04 27.38 -27.57
N TRP A 413 -9.72 27.56 -27.70
CA TRP A 413 -8.82 26.52 -28.18
C TRP A 413 -8.91 25.22 -27.38
N ILE A 414 -8.92 25.29 -26.04
CA ILE A 414 -9.11 24.11 -25.18
C ILE A 414 -10.45 23.42 -25.49
N LYS A 415 -11.54 24.18 -25.66
CA LYS A 415 -12.85 23.61 -25.98
C LYS A 415 -12.84 22.88 -27.33
N ASP A 416 -12.15 23.43 -28.32
CA ASP A 416 -12.00 22.82 -29.65
C ASP A 416 -11.18 21.53 -29.56
N LEU A 417 -10.06 21.54 -28.82
CA LEU A 417 -9.24 20.35 -28.57
C LEU A 417 -10.01 19.24 -27.86
N LEU A 418 -10.80 19.58 -26.83
CA LEU A 418 -11.61 18.62 -26.10
C LEU A 418 -12.73 18.01 -26.94
N SER A 419 -13.12 18.67 -28.02
CA SER A 419 -14.11 18.19 -28.99
C SER A 419 -13.45 17.53 -30.22
N HIS A 420 -12.12 17.48 -30.27
CA HIS A 420 -11.38 17.00 -31.43
C HIS A 420 -11.49 15.48 -31.57
N ARG A 421 -11.74 14.96 -32.77
CA ARG A 421 -11.94 13.51 -33.04
C ARG A 421 -10.84 12.60 -32.46
N TRP A 422 -9.60 13.08 -32.43
CA TRP A 422 -8.44 12.30 -31.97
C TRP A 422 -8.32 12.17 -30.45
N ILE A 423 -9.05 12.98 -29.67
CA ILE A 423 -8.94 12.91 -28.21
C ILE A 423 -9.31 11.52 -27.70
N GLY A 424 -10.41 10.94 -28.22
CA GLY A 424 -10.86 9.60 -27.85
C GLY A 424 -9.82 8.53 -28.17
N ASP A 425 -9.33 8.52 -29.41
CA ASP A 425 -8.36 7.52 -29.87
C ASP A 425 -7.02 7.62 -29.12
N TYR A 426 -6.52 8.84 -28.89
CA TYR A 426 -5.26 9.05 -28.20
C TYR A 426 -5.33 8.58 -26.74
N TRP A 427 -6.39 8.98 -26.03
CA TRP A 427 -6.56 8.58 -24.63
C TRP A 427 -6.91 7.09 -24.50
N ALA A 428 -7.67 6.50 -25.45
CA ALA A 428 -7.92 5.06 -25.46
C ALA A 428 -6.61 4.25 -25.52
N ASN A 429 -5.65 4.69 -26.34
CA ASN A 429 -4.33 4.07 -26.39
C ASN A 429 -3.56 4.23 -25.07
N LYS A 430 -3.58 5.42 -24.46
CA LYS A 430 -2.97 5.67 -23.15
C LYS A 430 -3.56 4.76 -22.07
N TRP A 431 -4.89 4.66 -22.03
CA TRP A 431 -5.59 3.80 -21.07
C TRP A 431 -5.31 2.32 -21.32
N THR A 432 -5.21 1.89 -22.58
CA THR A 432 -4.89 0.50 -22.92
C THR A 432 -3.50 0.12 -22.41
N ASP A 433 -2.51 1.00 -22.56
CA ASP A 433 -1.16 0.74 -22.06
C ASP A 433 -1.08 0.70 -20.52
N LEU A 434 -1.87 1.55 -19.85
CA LEU A 434 -1.94 1.59 -18.38
C LEU A 434 -2.72 0.41 -17.79
N LEU A 435 -3.90 0.12 -18.34
CA LEU A 435 -4.80 -0.92 -17.83
C LEU A 435 -4.37 -2.33 -18.24
N ARG A 436 -3.49 -2.46 -19.23
CA ARG A 436 -2.99 -3.74 -19.76
C ARG A 436 -4.13 -4.76 -19.93
N PRO A 437 -5.22 -4.41 -20.66
CA PRO A 437 -6.38 -5.28 -20.75
C PRO A 437 -5.94 -6.63 -21.32
N ASN A 438 -6.27 -7.70 -20.60
CA ASN A 438 -5.90 -9.05 -21.02
C ASN A 438 -6.74 -9.43 -22.25
N PRO A 439 -6.13 -9.67 -23.42
CA PRO A 439 -6.88 -10.05 -24.62
C PRO A 439 -7.66 -11.36 -24.45
N ASP A 440 -7.26 -12.24 -23.53
CA ASP A 440 -7.96 -13.51 -23.23
C ASP A 440 -9.17 -13.33 -22.29
N ARG A 441 -9.43 -12.11 -21.78
CA ARG A 441 -10.59 -11.76 -20.95
C ARG A 441 -11.39 -10.56 -21.47
N ALA A 442 -11.04 -10.02 -22.63
CA ALA A 442 -11.76 -8.92 -23.25
C ALA A 442 -12.81 -9.46 -24.23
N GLY A 443 -13.97 -9.89 -23.70
CA GLY A 443 -15.13 -10.33 -24.48
C GLY A 443 -15.50 -11.79 -24.26
#